data_AF-A0A259CBQ1-F1
#
_entry.id   AF-A0A259CBQ1-F1
#
_cell.length_a   1.000
_cell.length_b   1.000
_cell.length_c   1.000
_cell.angle_alpha   90.00
_cell.angle_beta   90.00
_cell.angle_gamma   90.00
#
_symmetry.space_group_name_H-M   'P 1'
#
loop_
_entity.id
_entity.type
_entity.pdbx_description
1 polymer ?
#
loop_
_entity_poly.entity_id
_entity_poly.type
_entity_poly.pdbx_seq_one_letter_code
_entity_poly.pdbx_strand_id
1 'polypeptide(L)' 'MSHDPNCLFCKISQGSIPSQKVYEDEEIYAFKDINPAAPVHFLIIPKKHIPMLESADSSDAPLLGRMMELAPRLAKE' A
#
# COMPACT_ATOMS: atom_id res chain seq x y z
N MET A 1 -8.99 -3.34 14.00
CA MET A 1 -7.88 -2.43 14.32
C MET A 1 -7.35 -1.88 13.00
N SER A 2 -6.99 -0.60 12.91
CA SER A 2 -6.48 -0.04 11.64
C SER A 2 -5.11 -0.59 11.24
N HIS A 3 -4.39 -1.26 12.16
CA HIS A 3 -3.05 -1.82 11.94
C HIS A 3 -2.84 -3.13 12.71
N ASP A 4 -1.90 -3.97 12.24
CA ASP A 4 -1.41 -5.17 12.92
C ASP A 4 0.09 -5.01 13.26
N PRO A 5 0.50 -5.09 14.54
CA PRO A 5 1.89 -4.94 14.97
C PRO A 5 2.83 -6.07 14.49
N ASN A 6 2.30 -7.17 13.97
CA ASN A 6 3.08 -8.26 13.38
C ASN A 6 3.17 -8.17 11.85
N CYS A 7 2.39 -7.28 11.22
CA CYS A 7 2.43 -7.08 9.78
C CYS A 7 3.61 -6.18 9.37
N LEU A 8 4.44 -6.68 8.44
CA LEU A 8 5.58 -5.94 7.88
C LEU A 8 5.12 -4.62 7.22
N PHE A 9 4.03 -4.66 6.45
CA PHE A 9 3.52 -3.51 5.71
C PHE A 9 2.94 -2.43 6.62
N CYS A 10 2.30 -2.82 7.74
CA CYS A 10 1.87 -1.85 8.75
C CYS A 10 3.06 -1.11 9.37
N LYS A 11 4.15 -1.81 9.69
CA LYS A 11 5.37 -1.19 10.21
C LYS A 11 6.02 -0.24 9.20
N ILE A 12 6.01 -0.61 7.91
CA ILE A 12 6.51 0.24 6.83
C ILE A 12 5.67 1.51 6.70
N SER A 13 4.33 1.40 6.63
CA SER A 13 3.45 2.58 6.51
C SER A 13 3.47 3.49 7.74
N GLN A 14 3.86 2.97 8.90
CA GLN A 14 4.05 3.74 10.14
C GLN A 14 5.46 4.33 10.27
N GLY A 15 6.37 4.06 9.32
CA GLY A 15 7.75 4.53 9.38
C GLY A 15 8.64 3.83 10.41
N SER A 16 8.18 2.71 11.00
CA SER A 16 8.98 1.90 11.94
C SER A 16 10.06 1.08 11.23
N ILE A 17 9.84 0.74 9.96
CA ILE A 17 10.79 0.06 9.09
C ILE A 17 11.03 0.95 7.86
N PRO A 18 12.28 1.18 7.44
CA PRO A 18 12.57 2.03 6.29
C PRO A 18 12.05 1.40 4.99
N SER A 19 11.62 2.25 4.06
CA SER A 19 11.31 1.86 2.68
C SER A 19 11.63 3.00 1.72
N GLN A 20 11.75 2.70 0.43
CA GLN A 20 11.92 3.72 -0.60
C GLN A 20 10.54 4.23 -1.04
N LYS A 21 10.03 5.24 -0.32
CA LYS A 21 8.72 5.83 -0.55
C LYS A 21 8.58 6.42 -1.95
N VAL A 22 7.48 6.10 -2.61
CA VAL A 22 7.04 6.64 -3.90
C VAL A 22 5.89 7.62 -3.69
N TYR A 23 4.92 7.26 -2.84
CA TYR A 23 3.74 8.08 -2.58
C TYR A 23 3.22 7.83 -1.16
N GLU A 24 2.56 8.83 -0.59
CA GLU A 24 1.85 8.70 0.68
C GLU A 24 0.76 9.77 0.80
N ASP A 25 -0.43 9.34 1.21
CA ASP A 25 -1.51 10.21 1.68
C ASP A 25 -2.08 9.69 3.01
N GLU A 26 -3.29 10.14 3.38
CA GLU A 26 -3.96 9.74 4.62
C GLU A 26 -4.33 8.24 4.67
N GLU A 27 -4.60 7.61 3.53
CA GLU A 27 -5.18 6.26 3.46
C GLU A 27 -4.28 5.25 2.73
N ILE A 28 -3.31 5.70 1.92
CA ILE A 28 -2.52 4.88 1.00
C ILE A 28 -1.03 5.20 1.17
N TYR A 29 -0.21 4.16 1.05
CA TYR A 29 1.24 4.26 1.02
C TYR A 29 1.80 3.45 -0.15
N ALA A 30 2.75 4.00 -0.91
CA ALA A 30 3.42 3.29 -1.99
C ALA A 30 4.94 3.39 -1.85
N PHE A 31 5.63 2.29 -2.12
CA PHE A 31 7.08 2.17 -1.94
C PHE A 31 7.66 1.11 -2.87
N LYS A 32 8.93 1.25 -3.24
CA LYS A 32 9.61 0.28 -4.12
C LYS A 32 9.73 -1.07 -3.43
N ASP A 33 9.53 -2.13 -4.20
CA ASP A 33 9.78 -3.49 -3.74
C ASP A 33 11.29 -3.69 -3.49
N ILE A 34 11.64 -4.39 -2.41
CA ILE A 34 13.04 -4.69 -2.08
C ILE A 34 13.65 -5.74 -3.01
N ASN A 35 12.82 -6.59 -3.62
CA ASN A 35 13.17 -7.63 -4.58
C ASN A 35 12.39 -7.40 -5.88
N PRO A 36 12.75 -6.39 -6.69
CA PRO A 36 12.01 -6.03 -7.90
C PRO A 36 12.03 -7.15 -8.95
N ALA A 37 10.87 -7.47 -9.52
CA ALA A 37 10.72 -8.45 -10.61
C ALA A 37 10.78 -7.81 -12.02
N ALA A 38 10.88 -6.49 -12.08
CA ALA A 38 10.95 -5.68 -13.30
C ALA A 38 11.78 -4.40 -13.03
N PRO A 39 12.24 -3.67 -14.06
CA PRO A 39 13.02 -2.44 -13.88
C PRO A 39 12.32 -1.38 -13.01
N VAL A 40 10.99 -1.34 -13.08
CA VAL A 40 10.13 -0.58 -12.18
C VAL A 40 9.18 -1.55 -11.51
N HIS A 41 9.30 -1.70 -10.19
CA HIS A 41 8.40 -2.52 -9.37
C HIS A 41 8.21 -1.85 -8.01
N PHE A 42 6.97 -1.49 -7.69
CA PHE A 42 6.59 -0.89 -6.43
C PHE A 42 5.25 -1.44 -5.98
N LEU A 43 5.01 -1.37 -4.68
CA LEU A 43 3.78 -1.84 -4.03
C LEU A 43 2.95 -0.63 -3.63
N ILE A 44 1.64 -0.73 -3.78
CA ILE A 44 0.65 0.22 -3.25
C ILE A 44 -0.15 -0.53 -2.20
N ILE A 45 -0.18 -0.02 -0.97
CA ILE A 45 -0.87 -0.63 0.15
C ILE A 45 -1.85 0.35 0.79
N PRO A 46 -2.99 -0.11 1.33
CA PRO A 46 -3.79 0.69 2.24
C PRO A 46 -3.08 0.81 3.59
N LYS A 47 -3.21 1.96 4.24
CA LYS A 47 -2.82 2.15 5.65
C LYS A 47 -3.75 1.39 6.59
N LYS A 48 -5.04 1.21 6.20
CA LYS A 48 -5.96 0.27 6.84
C LYS A 48 -5.46 -1.16 6.61
N HIS A 49 -5.25 -1.92 7.68
CA HIS A 49 -4.86 -3.31 7.56
C HIS A 49 -6.02 -4.18 7.04
N ILE A 50 -5.86 -4.69 5.82
CA ILE A 50 -6.71 -5.71 5.19
C ILE A 50 -5.77 -6.87 4.83
N PRO A 51 -5.82 -8.01 5.55
CA PRO A 51 -4.79 -9.04 5.43
C PRO A 51 -4.77 -9.71 4.05
N MET A 52 -5.94 -9.88 3.45
CA MET A 52 -6.16 -10.49 2.14
C MET A 52 -7.37 -9.83 1.47
N LEU A 53 -7.44 -9.85 0.14
CA LEU A 53 -8.57 -9.25 -0.60
C LEU A 53 -9.92 -9.91 -0.23
N GLU A 54 -9.92 -11.21 0.08
CA GLU A 54 -11.12 -11.93 0.55
C GLU A 54 -11.69 -11.40 1.88
N SER A 55 -10.89 -10.68 2.66
CA SER A 55 -11.31 -10.05 3.92
C SER A 55 -11.88 -8.65 3.74
N ALA A 56 -11.85 -8.10 2.52
CA ALA A 56 -12.44 -6.80 2.22
C ALA A 56 -13.98 -6.91 2.16
N ASP A 57 -14.67 -5.86 2.60
CA ASP A 57 -16.12 -5.76 2.49
C ASP A 57 -16.55 -4.53 1.66
N SER A 58 -17.86 -4.29 1.55
CA SER A 58 -18.40 -3.18 0.76
C SER A 58 -17.92 -1.80 1.22
N SER A 59 -17.52 -1.65 2.49
CA SER A 59 -16.98 -0.40 3.03
C SER A 59 -15.57 -0.10 2.52
N ASP A 60 -14.82 -1.10 2.04
CA ASP A 60 -13.49 -0.96 1.47
C ASP A 60 -13.49 -0.55 -0.01
N ALA A 61 -14.64 -0.66 -0.69
CA ALA A 61 -14.73 -0.40 -2.12
C ALA A 61 -14.21 0.99 -2.54
N PRO A 62 -14.50 2.10 -1.82
CA PRO A 62 -13.94 3.41 -2.17
C PRO A 62 -12.41 3.45 -2.09
N LEU A 63 -11.82 2.86 -1.04
CA LEU A 63 -10.38 2.81 -0.84
C LEU A 63 -9.68 1.99 -1.93
N LEU A 64 -10.20 0.80 -2.22
CA LEU A 64 -9.68 -0.07 -3.27
C LEU A 64 -9.81 0.60 -4.65
N GLY A 65 -10.91 1.30 -4.90
CA GLY A 65 -11.11 2.11 -6.11
C GLY A 65 -10.05 3.20 -6.27
N ARG A 66 -9.77 3.96 -5.19
CA ARG A 66 -8.70 4.98 -5.20
C ARG A 66 -7.33 4.37 -5.46
N MET A 67 -7.03 3.21 -4.89
CA MET A 67 -5.76 2.51 -5.15
C MET A 67 -5.61 2.13 -6.63
N MET A 68 -6.69 1.65 -7.27
CA MET A 68 -6.69 1.31 -8.69
C MET A 68 -6.54 2.54 -9.60
N GLU A 69 -7.12 3.68 -9.21
CA GLU A 69 -6.95 4.96 -9.93
C GLU A 69 -5.52 5.50 -9.78
N LEU A 70 -4.92 5.35 -8.60
CA LEU A 70 -3.59 5.85 -8.30
C LEU A 70 -2.49 5.08 -9.04
N ALA A 71 -2.66 3.76 -9.23
CA ALA A 71 -1.67 2.90 -9.88
C ALA A 71 -1.20 3.41 -11.27
N PRO A 72 -2.07 3.69 -12.26
CA PRO A 72 -1.65 4.21 -13.57
C PRO A 72 -1.12 5.65 -13.51
N ARG A 73 -1.41 6.41 -12.46
CA ARG A 73 -0.83 7.74 -12.25
C ARG A 73 0.63 7.61 -11.84
N LEU A 74 0.90 6.82 -10.79
CA LEU A 74 2.25 6.61 -10.25
C LEU A 74 3.15 5.85 -11.23
N ALA A 75 2.60 4.97 -12.06
CA ALA A 75 3.38 4.24 -13.07
C ALA A 75 3.97 5.12 -14.18
N LYS A 76 3.54 6.39 -14.30
CA LYS A 76 4.02 7.35 -15.29
C LYS A 76 5.10 8.31 -14.75
N GLU A 77 5.34 8.30 -13.44
CA GLU A 77 6.37 9.09 -12.76
C GLU A 77 7.72 8.36 -12.78
#